data_AF-A0A317C5P1-F1
#
_entry.id   AF-A0A317C5P1-F1
#
_cell.length_a   1.000
_cell.length_b   1.000
_cell.length_c   1.000
_cell.angle_alpha   90.00
_cell.angle_beta   90.00
_cell.angle_gamma   90.00
#
_symmetry.space_group_name_H-M   'P 1'
#
loop_
_entity.id
_entity.type
_entity.pdbx_description
1 polymer ?
#
loop_
_entity_poly.entity_id
_entity_poly.type
_entity_poly.pdbx_seq_one_letter_code
_entity_poly.pdbx_strand_id
1 'polypeptide(L)'
;MDPAYPPASFVKRLCAMFYDALLALSFVLVFGFFSMVIVQSVFGLENVEAGSKTAKIFFVYIMVLCFVFYAWFWTHGGQTLGMRAWKIKLVQDNGLPVTWTQAFFRFFYSLISWIPCGAGYLWMLVDKNKRTWHDKASHSNIIDIK
;
A
#
# COMPACT_ATOMS: atom_id res chain seq x y z
N MET A 1 22.27 -10.34 1.40
CA MET A 1 21.14 -11.20 0.98
C MET A 1 21.28 -12.48 1.77
N ASP A 2 20.40 -12.71 2.75
CA ASP A 2 20.34 -14.02 3.40
C ASP A 2 19.86 -15.04 2.34
N PRO A 3 20.63 -16.09 2.01
CA PRO A 3 20.38 -16.96 0.84
C PRO A 3 19.10 -17.82 0.92
N ALA A 4 18.27 -17.66 1.95
CA ALA A 4 17.16 -18.57 2.23
C ALA A 4 15.90 -18.37 1.36
N TYR A 5 15.66 -17.19 0.76
CA TYR A 5 14.39 -16.94 0.05
C TYR A 5 14.56 -16.23 -1.31
N PRO A 6 14.00 -16.77 -2.41
CA PRO A 6 14.08 -16.14 -3.72
C PRO A 6 13.14 -14.92 -3.82
N PRO A 7 13.44 -13.96 -4.72
CA PRO A 7 12.56 -12.83 -4.97
C PRO A 7 11.22 -13.30 -5.53
N ALA A 8 10.11 -12.78 -4.99
CA ALA A 8 8.76 -13.13 -5.41
C ALA A 8 8.53 -12.85 -6.90
N SER A 9 7.84 -13.76 -7.59
CA SER A 9 7.50 -13.61 -9.00
C SER A 9 6.54 -12.44 -9.24
N PHE A 10 6.60 -11.86 -10.45
CA PHE A 10 5.73 -10.76 -10.85
C PHE A 10 4.24 -11.11 -10.71
N VAL A 11 3.85 -12.32 -11.14
CA VAL A 11 2.45 -12.79 -11.06
C VAL A 11 1.94 -12.84 -9.62
N LYS A 12 2.73 -13.39 -8.67
CA LYS A 12 2.34 -13.42 -7.25
C LYS A 12 2.14 -12.03 -6.68
N ARG A 13 3.02 -11.08 -7.03
CA ARG A 13 2.88 -9.68 -6.62
C ARG A 13 1.65 -9.03 -7.24
N LEU A 14 1.38 -9.26 -8.52
CA LEU A 14 0.19 -8.74 -9.20
C LEU A 14 -1.11 -9.27 -8.58
N CYS A 15 -1.19 -10.57 -8.33
CA CYS A 15 -2.37 -11.16 -7.71
C CYS A 15 -2.55 -10.72 -6.25
N ALA A 16 -1.46 -10.54 -5.50
CA ALA A 16 -1.53 -9.95 -4.16
C ALA A 16 -2.01 -8.50 -4.19
N MET A 17 -1.50 -7.69 -5.14
CA MET A 17 -1.97 -6.31 -5.33
C MET A 17 -3.44 -6.25 -5.72
N PHE A 18 -3.91 -7.15 -6.59
CA PHE A 18 -5.32 -7.22 -6.95
C PHE A 18 -6.20 -7.53 -5.73
N TYR A 19 -5.79 -8.51 -4.91
CA TYR A 19 -6.47 -8.82 -3.65
C TYR A 19 -6.49 -7.63 -2.68
N ASP A 20 -5.33 -7.00 -2.46
CA ASP A 20 -5.21 -5.86 -1.58
C ASP A 20 -5.99 -4.64 -2.10
N ALA A 21 -6.12 -4.46 -3.42
CA ALA A 21 -6.93 -3.41 -4.02
C ALA A 21 -8.42 -3.58 -3.72
N LEU A 22 -8.95 -4.82 -3.80
CA LEU A 22 -10.33 -5.11 -3.43
C LEU A 22 -10.59 -4.86 -1.93
N LEU A 23 -9.63 -5.24 -1.09
CA LEU A 23 -9.70 -4.99 0.35
C LEU A 23 -9.63 -3.51 0.69
N ALA A 24 -8.72 -2.76 0.05
CA ALA A 24 -8.60 -1.32 0.25
C ALA A 24 -9.81 -0.56 -0.28
N LEU A 25 -10.38 -0.98 -1.42
CA LEU A 25 -11.63 -0.40 -1.92
C LEU A 25 -12.77 -0.63 -0.91
N SER A 26 -12.91 -1.85 -0.41
CA SER A 26 -13.92 -2.19 0.60
C SER A 26 -13.72 -1.37 1.88
N PHE A 27 -12.47 -1.25 2.34
CA PHE A 27 -12.09 -0.47 3.51
C PHE A 27 -12.43 1.02 3.33
N VAL A 28 -12.04 1.64 2.21
CA VAL A 28 -12.33 3.05 1.92
C VAL A 28 -13.83 3.30 1.78
N LEU A 29 -14.57 2.41 1.12
CA LEU A 29 -16.03 2.55 0.99
C LEU A 29 -16.71 2.51 2.36
N VAL A 30 -16.39 1.52 3.19
CA VAL A 30 -17.03 1.36 4.50
C VAL A 30 -16.60 2.49 5.45
N PHE A 31 -15.30 2.61 5.73
CA PHE A 31 -14.82 3.61 6.69
C PHE A 31 -15.03 5.03 6.18
N GLY A 32 -14.83 5.27 4.88
CA GLY A 32 -15.09 6.58 4.28
C GLY A 32 -16.56 6.95 4.36
N PHE A 33 -17.48 6.05 4.02
CA PHE A 33 -18.92 6.33 4.15
C PHE A 33 -19.31 6.68 5.59
N PHE A 34 -18.94 5.84 6.56
CA PHE A 34 -19.29 6.09 7.96
C PHE A 34 -18.67 7.38 8.51
N SER A 35 -17.39 7.63 8.23
CA SER A 35 -16.73 8.86 8.66
C SER A 35 -17.38 10.10 8.03
N MET A 36 -17.82 10.00 6.76
CA MET A 36 -18.49 11.10 6.08
C MET A 36 -19.87 11.40 6.70
N VAL A 37 -20.66 10.36 6.99
CA VAL A 37 -21.95 10.50 7.69
C VAL A 37 -21.77 11.17 9.04
N ILE A 38 -20.75 10.77 9.81
CA ILE A 38 -20.44 11.39 11.10
C ILE A 38 -20.10 12.87 10.93
N VAL A 39 -19.20 13.20 10.01
CA VAL A 39 -18.82 14.60 9.73
C VAL A 39 -20.05 15.43 9.35
N GLN A 40 -20.90 14.94 8.45
CA GLN A 40 -22.12 15.65 8.07
C GLN A 40 -23.06 15.86 9.26
N SER A 41 -23.28 14.82 10.08
CA SER A 41 -24.17 14.91 11.24
C SER A 41 -23.67 15.85 12.34
N VAL A 42 -22.36 15.84 12.62
CA VAL A 42 -21.75 16.62 13.72
C VAL A 42 -21.61 18.09 13.34
N PHE A 43 -21.28 18.37 12.09
CA PHE A 43 -21.07 19.74 11.60
C PHE A 43 -22.31 20.33 10.90
N GLY A 44 -23.43 19.60 10.84
CA GLY A 44 -24.67 20.05 10.20
C GLY A 44 -24.52 20.31 8.70
N LEU A 45 -23.65 19.56 8.02
CA LEU A 45 -23.39 19.73 6.59
C LEU A 45 -24.36 18.87 5.79
N GLU A 46 -25.24 19.48 4.98
CA GLU A 46 -26.15 18.73 4.11
C GLU A 46 -25.40 18.01 2.98
N ASN A 47 -24.46 18.72 2.36
CA ASN A 47 -23.65 18.19 1.27
C ASN A 47 -22.23 18.74 1.37
N VAL A 48 -21.25 17.94 0.92
CA VAL A 48 -19.87 18.39 0.80
C VAL A 48 -19.53 18.48 -0.67
N GLU A 49 -19.44 19.71 -1.15
CA GLU A 49 -19.11 19.99 -2.54
C GLU A 49 -17.71 19.47 -2.89
N ALA A 50 -17.58 18.94 -4.11
CA ALA A 50 -16.30 18.54 -4.65
C ALA A 50 -15.36 19.76 -4.73
N GLY A 51 -14.12 19.60 -4.24
CA GLY A 51 -13.14 20.69 -4.22
C GLY A 51 -13.24 21.66 -3.05
N SER A 52 -14.28 21.56 -2.21
CA SER A 52 -14.40 22.33 -0.97
C SER A 52 -13.25 22.04 0.00
N LYS A 53 -13.03 22.93 0.98
CA LYS A 53 -12.03 22.73 2.04
C LYS A 53 -12.30 21.42 2.80
N THR A 54 -13.56 21.13 3.10
CA THR A 54 -13.99 19.89 3.77
C THR A 54 -13.66 18.65 2.93
N ALA A 55 -13.95 18.68 1.62
CA ALA A 55 -13.59 17.58 0.73
C ALA A 55 -12.07 17.32 0.68
N LYS A 56 -11.26 18.38 0.63
CA LYS A 56 -9.79 18.28 0.65
C LYS A 56 -9.28 17.68 1.96
N ILE A 57 -9.81 18.12 3.10
CA ILE A 57 -9.46 17.56 4.41
C ILE A 57 -9.86 16.09 4.50
N PHE A 58 -11.05 15.75 4.03
CA PHE A 58 -11.54 14.38 4.00
C PHE A 58 -10.68 13.47 3.12
N PHE A 59 -10.24 13.96 1.95
CA PHE A 59 -9.30 13.24 1.10
C PHE A 59 -7.98 12.93 1.82
N VAL A 60 -7.39 13.92 2.50
CA VAL A 60 -6.17 13.71 3.30
C VAL A 60 -6.40 12.69 4.42
N TYR A 61 -7.55 12.76 5.10
CA TYR A 61 -7.95 11.79 6.11
C TYR A 61 -7.99 10.35 5.57
N ILE A 62 -8.62 10.13 4.40
CA ILE A 62 -8.66 8.81 3.75
C ILE A 62 -7.24 8.34 3.37
N MET A 63 -6.40 9.23 2.86
CA MET A 63 -5.00 8.89 2.54
C MET A 63 -4.21 8.45 3.79
N VAL A 64 -4.40 9.15 4.90
CA VAL A 64 -3.78 8.79 6.19
C VAL A 64 -4.30 7.44 6.68
N LEU A 65 -5.61 7.20 6.60
CA LEU A 65 -6.18 5.90 6.98
C LEU A 65 -5.60 4.74 6.15
N CYS A 66 -5.51 4.92 4.82
CA CYS A 66 -4.89 3.93 3.93
C CYS A 66 -3.42 3.71 4.31
N PHE A 67 -2.67 4.78 4.56
CA PHE A 67 -1.28 4.66 4.99
C PHE A 67 -1.16 3.85 6.28
N VAL A 68 -1.93 4.20 7.32
CA VAL A 68 -1.91 3.49 8.61
C VAL A 68 -2.28 2.02 8.43
N PHE A 69 -3.31 1.73 7.65
CA PHE A 69 -3.73 0.35 7.34
C PHE A 69 -2.57 -0.46 6.75
N TYR A 70 -1.98 0.00 5.65
CA TYR A 70 -0.89 -0.73 4.98
C TYR A 70 0.40 -0.76 5.80
N ALA A 71 0.81 0.36 6.40
CA ALA A 71 2.03 0.46 7.17
C ALA A 71 1.99 -0.43 8.42
N TRP A 72 0.83 -0.57 9.07
CA TRP A 72 0.65 -1.53 10.16
C TRP A 72 0.96 -2.96 9.73
N PHE A 73 0.36 -3.44 8.63
CA PHE A 73 0.63 -4.79 8.11
C PHE A 73 2.10 -5.00 7.71
N TRP A 74 2.73 -3.98 7.12
CA TRP A 74 4.13 -4.06 6.72
C TRP A 74 5.09 -4.09 7.91
N THR A 75 4.78 -3.36 8.98
CA THR A 75 5.64 -3.27 10.17
C THR A 75 5.44 -4.41 11.17
N HIS A 76 4.21 -4.92 11.33
CA HIS A 76 3.86 -5.93 12.35
C HIS A 76 3.76 -7.37 11.83
N GLY A 77 4.15 -7.61 10.59
CA GLY A 77 4.15 -8.96 10.00
C GLY A 77 4.84 -9.06 8.64
N GLY A 78 5.11 -7.92 7.99
CA GLY A 78 5.67 -7.88 6.64
C GLY A 78 4.71 -8.42 5.59
N GLN A 79 3.42 -8.61 5.90
CA GLN A 79 2.45 -9.19 4.98
C GLN A 79 1.08 -8.53 5.16
N THR A 80 0.54 -8.01 4.06
CA THR A 80 -0.88 -7.73 3.94
C THR A 80 -1.67 -9.02 3.76
N LEU A 81 -3.01 -8.94 3.83
CA LEU A 81 -3.88 -10.08 3.57
C LEU A 81 -3.67 -10.68 2.18
N GLY A 82 -3.54 -9.86 1.13
CA GLY A 82 -3.21 -10.32 -0.21
C GLY A 82 -1.84 -10.99 -0.27
N MET A 83 -0.83 -10.42 0.38
CA MET A 83 0.51 -11.04 0.46
C MET A 83 0.48 -12.40 1.16
N ARG A 84 -0.34 -12.56 2.21
CA ARG A 84 -0.54 -13.85 2.89
C ARG A 84 -1.18 -14.90 1.98
N ALA A 85 -2.19 -14.52 1.20
CA ALA A 85 -2.85 -15.41 0.25
C ALA A 85 -1.88 -15.98 -0.80
N TRP A 86 -0.91 -15.17 -1.23
CA TRP A 86 0.09 -15.54 -2.25
C TRP A 86 1.44 -15.99 -1.69
N LYS A 87 1.55 -16.14 -0.36
CA LYS A 87 2.77 -16.57 0.36
C LYS A 87 4.00 -15.74 0.00
N ILE A 88 3.82 -14.41 -0.05
CA ILE A 88 4.92 -13.46 -0.26
C ILE A 88 5.08 -12.58 0.97
N LYS A 89 6.31 -12.17 1.28
CA LYS A 89 6.61 -11.36 2.47
C LYS A 89 7.51 -10.18 2.13
N LEU A 90 7.18 -9.02 2.67
CA LEU A 90 7.99 -7.82 2.64
C LEU A 90 9.00 -7.84 3.77
N VAL A 91 10.28 -7.70 3.42
CA VAL A 91 11.41 -7.66 4.35
C VAL A 91 12.39 -6.56 3.93
N GLN A 92 13.21 -6.08 4.85
CA GLN A 92 14.34 -5.20 4.52
C GLN A 92 15.42 -5.94 3.72
N ASP A 93 16.35 -5.20 3.08
CA ASP A 93 17.54 -5.77 2.42
C ASP A 93 18.40 -6.65 3.36
N ASN A 94 18.37 -6.39 4.68
CA ASN A 94 19.06 -7.14 5.73
C ASN A 94 18.21 -8.29 6.35
N GLY A 95 16.99 -8.52 5.85
CA GLY A 95 16.08 -9.56 6.37
C GLY A 95 15.25 -9.16 7.59
N LEU A 96 15.46 -7.97 8.17
CA LEU A 96 14.70 -7.47 9.31
C LEU A 96 13.28 -7.00 8.92
N PRO A 97 12.36 -6.85 9.90
CA PRO A 97 11.05 -6.25 9.67
C PRO A 97 11.16 -4.82 9.16
N VAL A 98 10.24 -4.40 8.28
CA VAL A 98 10.21 -3.05 7.72
C VAL A 98 9.90 -2.02 8.81
N THR A 99 10.58 -0.87 8.79
CA THR A 99 10.30 0.22 9.75
C THR A 99 9.17 1.12 9.28
N TRP A 100 8.56 1.89 10.19
CA TRP A 100 7.55 2.90 9.85
C TRP A 100 8.04 3.93 8.83
N THR A 101 9.31 4.35 8.92
CA THR A 101 9.92 5.27 7.96
C THR A 101 10.02 4.66 6.56
N GLN A 102 10.41 3.40 6.46
CA GLN A 102 10.44 2.69 5.18
C GLN A 102 9.03 2.47 4.61
N ALA A 103 8.07 2.14 5.47
CA ALA A 103 6.66 2.01 5.08
C ALA A 103 6.10 3.34 4.53
N PHE A 104 6.48 4.48 5.13
CA PHE A 104 6.12 5.81 4.65
C PHE A 104 6.64 6.09 3.24
N PHE A 105 7.95 5.91 3.02
CA PHE A 105 8.52 6.07 1.68
C PHE A 105 7.89 5.08 0.69
N ARG A 106 7.73 3.81 1.08
CA ARG A 106 7.07 2.80 0.25
C ARG A 106 5.67 3.22 -0.18
N PHE A 107 4.85 3.73 0.73
CA PHE A 107 3.51 4.21 0.44
C PHE A 107 3.53 5.41 -0.52
N PHE A 108 4.35 6.42 -0.24
CA PHE A 108 4.43 7.61 -1.08
C PHE A 108 4.93 7.30 -2.50
N TYR A 109 6.00 6.51 -2.63
CA TYR A 109 6.51 6.07 -3.94
C TYR A 109 5.55 5.12 -4.65
N SER A 110 4.72 4.37 -3.92
CA SER A 110 3.67 3.56 -4.55
C SER A 110 2.61 4.45 -5.22
N LEU A 111 2.17 5.53 -4.56
CA LEU A 111 1.26 6.53 -5.16
C LEU A 111 1.87 7.18 -6.40
N ILE A 112 3.15 7.58 -6.34
CA ILE A 112 3.86 8.13 -7.50
C ILE A 112 3.96 7.10 -8.63
N SER A 113 4.16 5.82 -8.30
CA SER A 113 4.25 4.74 -9.30
C SER A 113 2.95 4.53 -10.08
N TRP A 114 1.81 4.96 -9.54
CA TRP A 114 0.51 4.95 -10.22
C TRP A 114 0.31 6.10 -11.20
N ILE A 115 0.96 7.26 -10.98
CA ILE A 115 0.85 8.45 -11.85
C ILE A 115 1.15 8.12 -13.33
N PRO A 116 2.23 7.37 -13.67
CA PRO A 116 2.49 6.96 -15.05
C PRO A 116 1.75 5.66 -15.42
N CYS A 117 0.43 5.58 -15.15
CA CYS A 117 -0.40 4.40 -15.41
C CYS A 117 0.18 3.09 -14.83
N GLY A 118 0.80 3.15 -13.65
CA GLY A 118 1.42 1.97 -13.03
C GLY A 118 2.79 1.58 -13.59
N ALA A 119 3.44 2.41 -14.42
CA ALA A 119 4.75 2.10 -14.99
C ALA A 119 5.83 1.79 -13.93
N GLY A 120 5.74 2.36 -12.73
CA GLY A 120 6.66 2.04 -11.62
C GLY A 120 6.51 0.61 -11.08
N TYR A 121 5.34 -0.02 -11.29
CA TYR A 121 5.11 -1.44 -11.02
C TYR A 121 5.59 -2.31 -12.19
N LEU A 122 5.38 -1.85 -13.44
CA LEU A 122 5.84 -2.54 -14.65
C LEU A 122 7.38 -2.55 -14.77
N TRP A 123 8.08 -1.63 -14.11
CA TRP A 123 9.56 -1.61 -14.05
C TRP A 123 10.15 -2.93 -13.54
N MET A 124 9.40 -3.69 -12.73
CA MET A 124 9.81 -5.01 -12.27
C MET A 124 10.04 -6.02 -13.42
N LEU A 125 9.38 -5.84 -14.58
CA LEU A 125 9.58 -6.69 -15.76
C LEU A 125 10.90 -6.41 -16.48
N VAL A 126 11.47 -5.22 -16.28
CA VAL A 126 12.73 -4.77 -16.89
C VAL A 126 13.92 -4.96 -15.93
N ASP A 127 13.68 -4.84 -14.62
CA ASP A 127 14.72 -4.91 -13.60
C ASP A 127 15.20 -6.35 -13.35
N LYS A 128 16.51 -6.59 -13.51
CA LYS A 128 17.14 -7.91 -13.28
C LYS A 128 16.93 -8.45 -11.86
N ASN A 129 16.75 -7.56 -10.88
CA ASN A 129 16.49 -7.92 -9.48
C ASN A 129 15.00 -7.99 -9.14
N LYS A 130 14.12 -7.82 -10.13
CA LYS A 130 12.66 -7.80 -9.97
C LYS A 130 12.19 -6.81 -8.88
N ARG A 131 12.85 -5.65 -8.77
CA ARG A 131 12.49 -4.58 -7.84
C ARG A 131 11.65 -3.52 -8.54
N THR A 132 10.58 -3.08 -7.89
CA THR A 132 9.79 -1.91 -8.31
C THR A 132 10.44 -0.60 -7.82
N TRP A 133 9.97 0.55 -8.30
CA TRP A 133 10.50 1.86 -7.84
C TRP A 133 10.33 2.07 -6.33
N HIS A 134 9.20 1.63 -5.77
CA HIS A 134 8.93 1.72 -4.34
C HIS A 134 9.73 0.70 -3.51
N ASP A 135 10.09 -0.46 -4.06
CA ASP A 135 11.02 -1.39 -3.41
C ASP A 135 12.42 -0.78 -3.30
N LYS A 136 12.92 -0.14 -4.38
CA LYS A 136 14.23 0.52 -4.39
C LYS A 136 14.29 1.69 -3.41
N ALA A 137 13.27 2.54 -3.40
CA ALA A 137 13.24 3.71 -2.52
C ALA A 137 13.09 3.36 -1.03
N SER A 138 12.51 2.21 -0.71
CA SER A 138 12.31 1.78 0.68
C SER A 138 13.36 0.80 1.19
N HIS A 139 14.39 0.46 0.39
CA HIS A 139 15.39 -0.56 0.71
C HIS A 139 14.75 -1.88 1.19
N SER A 140 13.63 -2.25 0.55
CA SER A 140 12.83 -3.42 0.90
C SER A 140 12.70 -4.36 -0.30
N ASN A 141 12.53 -5.65 0.00
CA ASN A 141 12.31 -6.68 -0.99
C ASN A 141 11.09 -7.50 -0.63
N ILE A 142 10.37 -7.97 -1.65
CA ILE A 142 9.32 -8.97 -1.48
C ILE A 142 9.91 -10.33 -1.85
N ILE A 143 9.99 -11.20 -0.84
CA ILE A 143 10.48 -12.57 -0.93
C ILE A 143 9.32 -13.55 -1.03
N ASP A 144 9.57 -14.68 -1.69
CA ASP A 144 8.68 -15.83 -1.71
C ASP A 144 8.99 -16.71 -0.49
N ILE A 145 8.00 -17.01 0.34
CA ILE A 145 8.17 -17.83 1.56
C ILE A 145 7.68 -19.27 1.36
N LYS A 146 7.62 -19.73 0.10
CA LYS A 146 7.24 -21.10 -0.28
C LYS A 146 8.45 -22.03 -0.32
#